data_AF-A0AAW1N6Q3-F1
#
_entry.id   AF-A0AAW1N6Q3-F1
#
_cell.length_a   1.000
_cell.length_b   1.000
_cell.length_c   1.000
_cell.angle_alpha   90.00
_cell.angle_beta   90.00
_cell.angle_gamma   90.00
#
_symmetry.space_group_name_H-M   'P 1'
#
loop_
_entity.id
_entity.type
_entity.pdbx_description
1 polymer ?
#
loop_
_entity_poly.entity_id
_entity_poly.type
_entity_poly.pdbx_seq_one_letter_code
_entity_poly.pdbx_strand_id
1 'polypeptide(L)'
;MHTGSNCATLQNVQSMEIDSRGVMWVLDGNRFNNFTQCPPKLVLLDLKNRVIDESDGGFAYITENSAHDPGIIIYSRSNNKAWKIRDKSMFAEMEASNFSVDGLINDKLVPVDGIALSPNPNRKNEDRLVYYCALSGYQLYAISNRILKNEQFCKTGAWRRFIKAVGKKQGQSDGLAMDHEGNLYYGLLNISK
;
A
#
# COMPACT_ATOMS: atom_id res chain seq x y z
N MET A 1 -24.77 8.06 -13.22
CA MET A 1 -24.28 6.77 -13.77
C MET A 1 -23.24 7.09 -14.84
N HIS A 2 -22.15 6.34 -14.89
CA HIS A 2 -20.93 6.66 -15.64
C HIS A 2 -21.12 6.62 -17.18
N THR A 3 -20.59 7.61 -17.91
CA THR A 3 -20.55 7.64 -19.38
C THR A 3 -19.09 7.50 -19.82
N GLY A 4 -18.76 6.40 -20.50
CA GLY A 4 -17.41 5.85 -20.72
C GLY A 4 -16.36 6.67 -21.49
N SER A 5 -16.57 7.98 -21.70
CA SER A 5 -15.59 8.87 -22.34
C SER A 5 -15.06 9.98 -21.41
N ASN A 6 -15.69 10.22 -20.26
CA ASN A 6 -15.31 11.32 -19.36
C ASN A 6 -14.46 10.81 -18.18
N CYS A 7 -13.15 11.06 -18.23
CA CYS A 7 -12.20 10.69 -17.17
C CYS A 7 -12.17 11.65 -15.97
N ALA A 8 -12.99 12.71 -15.95
CA ALA A 8 -13.04 13.66 -14.83
C ALA A 8 -13.63 13.04 -13.55
N THR A 9 -14.59 12.13 -13.67
CA THR A 9 -15.27 11.50 -12.53
C THR A 9 -14.59 10.19 -12.11
N LEU A 10 -14.79 9.73 -10.88
CA LEU A 10 -14.18 8.50 -10.33
C LEU A 10 -14.63 7.26 -11.12
N GLN A 11 -13.71 6.43 -11.58
CA GLN A 11 -13.98 5.32 -12.51
C GLN A 11 -14.08 3.95 -11.83
N ASN A 12 -13.13 3.65 -10.95
CA ASN A 12 -12.84 2.38 -10.32
C ASN A 12 -12.00 2.58 -9.03
N VAL A 13 -12.64 3.12 -7.98
CA VAL A 13 -12.00 3.33 -6.68
C VAL A 13 -11.54 1.99 -6.10
N GLN A 14 -10.24 1.86 -5.85
CA GLN A 14 -9.61 0.66 -5.29
C GLN A 14 -9.38 0.77 -3.79
N SER A 15 -9.03 1.96 -3.30
CA SER A 15 -8.77 2.19 -1.89
C SER A 15 -9.00 3.66 -1.53
N MET A 16 -9.27 3.91 -0.25
CA MET A 16 -9.43 5.23 0.32
C MET A 16 -8.77 5.29 1.70
N GLU A 17 -8.10 6.40 2.00
CA GLU A 17 -7.49 6.64 3.30
C GLU A 17 -7.71 8.10 3.72
N ILE A 18 -7.99 8.35 5.00
CA ILE A 18 -8.16 9.71 5.52
C ILE A 18 -6.95 10.04 6.39
N ASP A 19 -6.18 11.06 5.99
CA ASP A 19 -5.05 11.48 6.80
C ASP A 19 -5.51 12.26 8.05
N SER A 20 -4.58 12.45 9.01
CA SER A 20 -4.87 13.17 10.26
C SER A 20 -5.33 14.61 10.06
N ARG A 21 -5.10 15.19 8.87
CA ARG A 21 -5.53 16.54 8.51
C ARG A 21 -6.95 16.54 7.96
N GLY A 22 -7.53 15.38 7.66
CA GLY A 22 -8.87 15.25 7.09
C GLY A 22 -8.89 15.30 5.57
N VAL A 23 -7.76 15.03 4.91
CA VAL A 23 -7.73 14.81 3.47
C VAL A 23 -8.02 13.35 3.21
N MET A 24 -9.09 13.07 2.46
CA MET A 24 -9.36 11.74 1.93
C MET A 24 -8.58 11.56 0.63
N TRP A 25 -7.71 10.57 0.62
CA TRP A 25 -6.95 10.09 -0.52
C TRP A 25 -7.74 8.96 -1.17
N VAL A 26 -8.04 9.08 -2.46
CA VAL A 26 -8.81 8.09 -3.21
C VAL A 26 -7.93 7.58 -4.35
N LEU A 27 -7.59 6.29 -4.31
CA LEU A 27 -6.89 5.62 -5.40
C LEU A 27 -7.92 5.13 -6.41
N ASP A 28 -7.99 5.80 -7.55
CA ASP A 28 -8.86 5.44 -8.66
C ASP A 28 -8.02 4.71 -9.73
N GLY A 29 -8.22 3.40 -9.84
CA GLY A 29 -7.43 2.53 -10.69
C GLY A 29 -7.94 2.44 -12.12
N ASN A 30 -7.23 1.69 -12.96
CA ASN A 30 -7.76 1.25 -14.24
C ASN A 30 -8.85 0.20 -14.01
N ARG A 31 -9.88 0.18 -14.88
CA ARG A 31 -10.75 -1.01 -14.95
C ARG A 31 -10.00 -2.11 -15.67
N PHE A 32 -10.13 -3.34 -15.17
CA PHE A 32 -9.56 -4.54 -15.80
C PHE A 32 -10.24 -4.94 -17.12
N ASN A 33 -11.28 -4.21 -17.54
CA ASN A 33 -11.96 -4.41 -18.80
C ASN A 33 -11.67 -3.26 -19.77
N ASN A 34 -11.71 -3.54 -21.08
CA ASN A 34 -11.41 -2.59 -22.16
C ASN A 34 -12.41 -1.41 -22.28
N PHE A 35 -13.31 -1.22 -21.32
CA PHE A 35 -14.40 -0.25 -21.42
C PHE A 35 -14.04 1.17 -20.96
N THR A 36 -12.86 1.39 -20.36
CA THR A 36 -12.40 2.73 -19.97
C THR A 36 -10.90 2.90 -20.22
N GLN A 37 -10.54 3.91 -21.02
CA GLN A 37 -9.16 4.29 -21.36
C GLN A 37 -8.54 5.31 -20.38
N CYS A 38 -9.18 5.56 -19.24
CA CYS A 38 -8.71 6.59 -18.31
C CYS A 38 -7.42 6.13 -17.62
N PRO A 39 -6.40 6.99 -17.49
CA PRO A 39 -5.25 6.68 -16.67
C PRO A 39 -5.65 6.58 -15.19
N PRO A 40 -4.91 5.81 -14.38
CA PRO A 40 -5.12 5.77 -12.94
C PRO A 40 -4.87 7.16 -12.34
N LYS A 41 -5.63 7.52 -11.32
CA LYS A 41 -5.53 8.82 -10.65
C LYS A 41 -5.61 8.71 -9.14
N LEU A 42 -4.85 9.55 -8.45
CA LEU A 42 -4.93 9.77 -7.02
C LEU A 42 -5.73 11.07 -6.80
N VAL A 43 -6.95 10.95 -6.27
CA VAL A 43 -7.84 12.09 -6.02
C VAL A 43 -7.76 12.46 -4.54
N LEU A 44 -7.59 13.75 -4.26
CA LEU A 44 -7.55 14.28 -2.89
C LEU A 44 -8.81 15.09 -2.65
N LEU A 45 -9.55 14.74 -1.60
CA LEU A 45 -10.76 15.44 -1.16
C LEU A 45 -10.51 16.03 0.23
N ASP A 46 -10.57 17.34 0.36
CA ASP A 46 -10.49 18.01 1.66
C ASP A 46 -11.85 17.91 2.37
N LEU A 47 -11.90 17.14 3.46
CA LEU A 47 -13.12 16.98 4.25
C LEU A 47 -13.33 18.12 5.26
N LYS A 48 -12.33 19.00 5.46
CA LYS A 48 -12.35 20.07 6.48
C LYS A 48 -12.58 21.48 5.91
N ASN A 49 -12.70 21.65 4.58
CA ASN A 49 -12.94 22.95 3.93
C ASN A 49 -11.98 24.08 4.38
N ARG A 50 -10.76 23.78 4.87
CA ARG A 50 -9.81 24.77 5.41
C ARG A 50 -8.37 24.39 5.08
N VAL A 51 -7.58 25.41 4.75
CA VAL A 51 -6.17 25.37 4.32
C VAL A 51 -5.35 24.35 5.12
N ILE A 52 -4.75 23.40 4.41
CA ILE A 52 -3.99 22.27 4.93
C ILE A 52 -2.56 22.73 5.29
N ASP A 53 -2.14 22.54 6.54
CA ASP A 53 -0.74 22.69 6.98
C ASP A 53 0.02 21.36 6.74
N GLU A 54 1.18 21.39 6.07
CA GLU A 54 1.86 20.23 5.47
C GLU A 54 3.14 19.77 6.20
N SER A 55 3.08 19.65 7.53
CA SER A 55 4.26 19.31 8.33
C SER A 55 4.88 17.91 8.09
N ASP A 56 4.25 17.00 7.33
CA ASP A 56 4.79 15.66 7.00
C ASP A 56 5.19 15.43 5.51
N GLY A 57 4.98 16.45 4.66
CA GLY A 57 5.30 16.44 3.22
C GLY A 57 4.29 15.71 2.33
N GLY A 58 3.16 15.21 2.86
CA GLY A 58 2.04 14.68 2.07
C GLY A 58 2.42 13.49 1.21
N PHE A 59 2.95 12.44 1.82
CA PHE A 59 3.37 11.23 1.11
C PHE A 59 2.28 10.15 1.12
N ALA A 60 2.10 9.49 -0.02
CA ALA A 60 1.30 8.27 -0.13
C ALA A 60 2.20 7.07 -0.44
N TYR A 61 1.85 5.92 0.13
CA TYR A 61 2.50 4.63 -0.13
C TYR A 61 1.44 3.70 -0.71
N ILE A 62 1.68 3.21 -1.92
CA ILE A 62 0.69 2.47 -2.70
C ILE A 62 1.32 1.16 -3.13
N THR A 63 0.67 0.04 -2.83
CA THR A 63 1.08 -1.27 -3.32
C THR A 63 0.70 -1.41 -4.79
N GLU A 64 1.64 -1.89 -5.60
CA GLU A 64 1.42 -2.22 -7.00
C GLU A 64 1.54 -3.74 -7.09
N ASN A 65 0.39 -4.40 -7.23
CA ASN A 65 0.23 -5.84 -7.05
C ASN A 65 0.31 -6.64 -8.37
N SER A 66 0.83 -6.04 -9.45
CA SER A 66 1.12 -6.74 -10.70
C SER A 66 1.94 -8.00 -10.47
N ALA A 67 1.53 -9.10 -11.10
CA ALA A 67 2.27 -10.36 -11.08
C ALA A 67 3.68 -10.26 -11.70
N HIS A 68 3.90 -9.31 -12.60
CA HIS A 68 5.16 -9.18 -13.35
C HIS A 68 6.14 -8.19 -12.74
N ASP A 69 5.63 -7.17 -12.05
CA ASP A 69 6.45 -6.06 -11.57
C ASP A 69 6.00 -5.58 -10.19
N PRO A 70 5.80 -6.45 -9.18
CA PRO A 70 5.24 -5.98 -7.92
C PRO A 70 6.17 -4.98 -7.22
N GLY A 71 5.58 -4.05 -6.49
CA GLY A 71 6.36 -3.05 -5.79
C GLY A 71 5.55 -2.12 -4.91
N ILE A 72 6.24 -1.16 -4.31
CA ILE A 72 5.62 -0.06 -3.58
C ILE A 72 5.92 1.22 -4.33
N ILE A 73 4.88 1.96 -4.67
CA ILE A 73 4.95 3.31 -5.23
C ILE A 73 4.91 4.29 -4.07
N ILE A 74 5.88 5.20 -4.04
CA ILE A 74 5.93 6.34 -3.13
C ILE A 74 5.54 7.56 -3.96
N TYR A 75 4.51 8.29 -3.52
CA TYR A 75 4.13 9.57 -4.10
C TYR A 75 4.41 10.69 -3.09
N SER A 76 5.07 11.75 -3.56
CA SER A 76 5.30 13.00 -2.83
C SER A 76 4.39 14.07 -3.41
N ARG A 77 3.41 14.53 -2.62
CA ARG A 77 2.50 15.61 -3.03
C ARG A 77 3.23 16.94 -3.23
N SER A 78 4.11 17.31 -2.30
CA SER A 78 4.84 18.57 -2.35
C SER A 78 5.69 18.72 -3.62
N ASN A 79 6.28 17.61 -4.09
CA ASN A 79 7.10 17.58 -5.30
C ASN A 79 6.32 17.12 -6.54
N ASN A 80 5.04 16.77 -6.38
CA ASN A 80 4.19 16.11 -7.37
C ASN A 80 4.92 15.00 -8.14
N LYS A 81 5.59 14.10 -7.41
CA LYS A 81 6.46 13.09 -8.00
C LYS A 81 6.22 11.72 -7.38
N ALA A 82 6.21 10.70 -8.23
CA ALA A 82 6.16 9.31 -7.80
C ALA A 82 7.43 8.55 -8.21
N TRP A 83 7.82 7.57 -7.39
CA TRP A 83 8.82 6.57 -7.74
C TRP A 83 8.41 5.21 -7.19
N LYS A 84 8.87 4.15 -7.85
CA LYS A 84 8.58 2.76 -7.48
C LYS A 84 9.82 2.06 -6.98
N ILE A 85 9.71 1.39 -5.84
CA ILE A 85 10.72 0.50 -5.31
C ILE A 85 10.30 -0.96 -5.51
N ARG A 86 11.30 -1.82 -5.66
CA ARG A 86 11.12 -3.26 -5.93
C ARG A 86 12.11 -4.06 -5.11
N ASP A 87 11.61 -5.06 -4.41
CA ASP A 87 12.43 -5.99 -3.65
C ASP A 87 11.78 -7.38 -3.67
N LYS A 88 12.58 -8.43 -3.45
CA LYS A 88 12.09 -9.81 -3.38
C LYS A 88 10.99 -10.01 -2.31
N SER A 89 11.01 -9.23 -1.23
CA SER A 89 10.01 -9.25 -0.16
C SER A 89 8.60 -8.82 -0.61
N MET A 90 8.48 -8.25 -1.80
CA MET A 90 7.21 -7.82 -2.39
C MET A 90 6.59 -8.88 -3.30
N PHE A 91 7.28 -9.99 -3.55
CA PHE A 91 6.76 -11.13 -4.28
C PHE A 91 6.06 -12.11 -3.35
N ALA A 92 5.19 -12.95 -3.92
CA ALA A 92 4.52 -14.02 -3.20
C ALA A 92 5.51 -15.10 -2.70
N GLU A 93 5.12 -15.78 -1.62
CA GLU A 93 5.77 -16.97 -1.07
C GLU A 93 5.10 -18.22 -1.64
N MET A 94 5.86 -19.13 -2.23
CA MET A 94 5.30 -20.33 -2.88
C MET A 94 4.56 -21.23 -1.90
N GLU A 95 5.06 -21.33 -0.66
CA GLU A 95 4.48 -22.07 0.45
C GLU A 95 3.14 -21.51 0.95
N ALA A 96 2.80 -20.27 0.55
CA ALA A 96 1.57 -19.59 0.90
C ALA A 96 0.59 -19.48 -0.29
N SER A 97 0.90 -20.12 -1.43
CA SER A 97 0.11 -20.02 -2.67
C SER A 97 -1.26 -20.69 -2.58
N ASN A 98 -1.35 -21.83 -1.89
CA ASN A 98 -2.55 -22.65 -1.86
C ASN A 98 -3.33 -22.40 -0.57
N PHE A 99 -4.39 -21.59 -0.66
CA PHE A 99 -5.35 -21.42 0.42
C PHE A 99 -6.77 -21.46 -0.10
N SER A 100 -7.71 -21.86 0.76
CA SER A 100 -9.13 -21.88 0.41
C SER A 100 -9.90 -20.84 1.20
N VAL A 101 -10.80 -20.14 0.53
CA VAL A 101 -11.82 -19.29 1.16
C VAL A 101 -13.17 -19.90 0.82
N ASP A 102 -13.92 -20.34 1.83
CA ASP A 102 -15.23 -20.99 1.64
C ASP A 102 -15.21 -22.17 0.65
N GLY A 103 -14.16 -23.00 0.74
CA GLY A 103 -13.97 -24.16 -0.16
C GLY A 103 -13.47 -23.82 -1.57
N LEU A 104 -13.40 -22.53 -1.95
CA LEU A 104 -12.79 -22.10 -3.19
C LEU A 104 -11.29 -21.99 -3.02
N ILE A 105 -10.55 -22.81 -3.77
CA ILE A 105 -9.09 -22.80 -3.77
C ILE A 105 -8.61 -21.59 -4.57
N ASN A 106 -7.79 -20.76 -3.95
CA ASN A 106 -6.90 -19.84 -4.64
C ASN A 106 -5.54 -20.53 -4.80
N ASP A 107 -5.09 -20.65 -6.04
CA ASP A 107 -3.79 -21.20 -6.44
C ASP A 107 -2.85 -20.10 -6.99
N LYS A 108 -3.29 -18.83 -6.95
CA LYS A 108 -2.53 -17.72 -7.50
C LYS A 108 -1.48 -17.21 -6.51
N LEU A 109 -0.32 -16.88 -7.08
CA LEU A 109 0.74 -16.14 -6.41
C LEU A 109 0.43 -14.65 -6.47
N VAL A 110 -0.28 -14.14 -5.45
CA VAL A 110 -0.62 -12.72 -5.35
C VAL A 110 0.49 -11.99 -4.57
N PRO A 111 1.18 -11.02 -5.20
CA PRO A 111 2.29 -10.28 -4.57
C PRO A 111 1.84 -9.30 -3.47
N VAL A 112 2.70 -8.32 -3.17
CA VAL A 112 2.43 -7.24 -2.20
C VAL A 112 1.04 -6.63 -2.40
N ASP A 113 0.27 -6.58 -1.32
CA ASP A 113 -1.10 -6.08 -1.33
C ASP A 113 -1.39 -5.29 -0.05
N GLY A 114 -1.36 -5.98 1.08
CA GLY A 114 -1.52 -5.38 2.41
C GLY A 114 -0.41 -4.38 2.74
N ILE A 115 -0.81 -3.18 3.15
CA ILE A 115 0.08 -2.10 3.60
C ILE A 115 -0.54 -1.36 4.77
N ALA A 116 0.29 -0.99 5.75
CA ALA A 116 -0.12 -0.15 6.88
C ALA A 116 1.01 0.80 7.28
N LEU A 117 0.65 1.97 7.77
CA LEU A 117 1.60 2.99 8.20
C LEU A 117 1.50 3.17 9.71
N SER A 118 2.64 3.15 10.39
CA SER A 118 2.66 3.35 11.84
C SER A 118 2.19 4.75 12.23
N PRO A 119 1.71 4.95 13.47
CA PRO A 119 1.44 6.28 13.99
C PRO A 119 2.70 7.15 13.94
N ASN A 120 2.50 8.47 14.02
CA ASN A 120 3.61 9.39 14.13
C ASN A 120 4.40 9.06 15.41
N PRO A 121 5.72 8.87 15.31
CA PRO A 121 6.52 8.54 16.47
C PRO A 121 6.50 9.69 17.48
N ASN A 122 6.43 9.34 18.77
CA ASN A 122 6.45 10.33 19.85
C ASN A 122 7.81 11.04 19.95
N ARG A 123 8.89 10.34 19.58
CA ARG A 123 10.24 10.88 19.62
C ARG A 123 10.75 11.16 18.21
N LYS A 124 11.39 12.32 18.02
CA LYS A 124 11.96 12.72 16.72
C LYS A 124 13.02 11.75 16.17
N ASN A 125 13.64 10.92 17.01
CA ASN A 125 14.64 9.94 16.56
C ASN A 125 14.04 8.58 16.16
N GLU A 126 12.77 8.32 16.49
CA GLU A 126 12.08 7.10 16.08
C GLU A 126 11.60 7.20 14.63
N ASP A 127 11.58 6.07 13.96
CA ASP A 127 11.14 5.96 12.57
C ASP A 127 9.65 5.64 12.51
N ARG A 128 8.92 6.34 11.64
CA ARG A 128 7.59 5.91 11.22
C ARG A 128 7.75 4.78 10.20
N LEU A 129 7.12 3.64 10.43
CA LEU A 129 7.33 2.43 9.64
C LEU A 129 6.19 2.19 8.67
N VAL A 130 6.53 1.79 7.44
CA VAL A 130 5.59 1.21 6.48
C VAL A 130 5.68 -0.31 6.62
N TYR A 131 4.60 -0.92 7.09
CA TYR A 131 4.40 -2.36 7.15
C TYR A 131 3.75 -2.84 5.85
N TYR A 132 4.18 -4.00 5.36
CA TYR A 132 3.60 -4.60 4.16
C TYR A 132 3.76 -6.11 4.14
N CYS A 133 2.92 -6.78 3.36
CA CYS A 133 3.08 -8.18 3.02
C CYS A 133 2.52 -8.51 1.64
N ALA A 134 2.99 -9.60 1.05
CA ALA A 134 2.28 -10.26 -0.03
C ALA A 134 0.98 -10.88 0.46
N LEU A 135 -0.06 -10.87 -0.39
CA LEU A 135 -1.31 -11.56 -0.08
C LEU A 135 -1.06 -13.06 0.04
N SER A 136 -0.40 -13.64 -0.97
CA SER A 136 0.08 -15.02 -0.92
C SER A 136 1.44 -15.05 -0.20
N GLY A 137 1.45 -14.73 1.09
CA GLY A 137 2.67 -14.76 1.92
C GLY A 137 2.39 -14.73 3.41
N TYR A 138 3.23 -15.41 4.20
CA TYR A 138 3.16 -15.39 5.65
C TYR A 138 4.01 -14.28 6.25
N GLN A 139 5.15 -13.94 5.64
CA GLN A 139 6.06 -12.95 6.20
C GLN A 139 5.44 -11.56 6.20
N LEU A 140 5.63 -10.86 7.32
CA LEU A 140 5.36 -9.44 7.48
C LEU A 140 6.69 -8.69 7.45
N TYR A 141 6.74 -7.63 6.66
CA TYR A 141 7.91 -6.78 6.49
C TYR A 141 7.63 -5.36 6.95
N ALA A 142 8.69 -4.64 7.31
CA ALA A 142 8.64 -3.23 7.61
C ALA A 142 9.87 -2.49 7.07
N ILE A 143 9.69 -1.21 6.72
CA ILE A 143 10.78 -0.31 6.34
C ILE A 143 10.50 1.11 6.83
N SER A 144 11.55 1.83 7.22
CA SER A 144 11.45 3.23 7.63
C SER A 144 10.97 4.12 6.49
N ASN A 145 9.96 4.94 6.76
CA ASN A 145 9.43 5.86 5.78
C ASN A 145 10.44 6.95 5.37
N ARG A 146 11.43 7.27 6.21
CA ARG A 146 12.52 8.21 5.89
C ARG A 146 13.38 7.71 4.73
N ILE A 147 13.63 6.41 4.71
CA ILE A 147 14.35 5.74 3.62
C ILE A 147 13.52 5.81 2.35
N LEU A 148 12.23 5.47 2.44
CA LEU A 148 11.31 5.50 1.30
C LEU A 148 11.16 6.89 0.68
N LYS A 149 11.16 7.95 1.50
CA LYS A 149 11.07 9.35 1.07
C LYS A 149 12.32 9.84 0.31
N ASN A 150 13.46 9.16 0.43
CA ASN A 150 14.69 9.53 -0.26
C ASN A 150 14.81 8.81 -1.61
N GLU A 151 14.21 9.39 -2.65
CA GLU A 151 14.20 8.84 -4.02
C GLU A 151 15.61 8.49 -4.53
N GLN A 152 16.60 9.37 -4.32
CA GLN A 152 17.95 9.15 -4.83
C GLN A 152 18.60 7.95 -4.16
N PHE A 153 18.40 7.79 -2.85
CA PHE A 153 18.87 6.62 -2.14
C PHE A 153 18.15 5.34 -2.60
N CYS A 154 16.84 5.41 -2.87
CA CYS A 154 16.07 4.31 -3.42
C CYS A 154 16.60 3.82 -4.78
N LYS A 155 17.17 4.70 -5.61
CA LYS A 155 17.78 4.31 -6.90
C LYS A 155 19.05 3.47 -6.76
N THR A 156 19.79 3.63 -5.65
CA THR A 156 21.05 2.90 -5.43
C THR A 156 20.86 1.41 -5.13
N GLY A 157 19.66 1.00 -4.73
CA GLY A 157 19.38 -0.34 -4.23
C GLY A 157 19.93 -0.67 -2.83
N ALA A 158 20.82 0.16 -2.28
CA ALA A 158 21.40 -0.01 -0.95
C ALA A 158 20.38 0.15 0.18
N TRP A 159 19.17 0.60 -0.12
CA TRP A 159 18.04 0.69 0.81
C TRP A 159 17.47 -0.70 1.19
N ARG A 160 17.66 -1.73 0.36
CA ARG A 160 17.09 -3.07 0.58
C ARG A 160 17.56 -3.71 1.89
N ARG A 161 18.78 -3.40 2.34
CA ARG A 161 19.32 -3.87 3.63
C ARG A 161 18.57 -3.34 4.86
N PHE A 162 17.71 -2.33 4.69
CA PHE A 162 16.91 -1.76 5.76
C PHE A 162 15.49 -2.34 5.82
N ILE A 163 15.13 -3.26 4.91
CA ILE A 163 13.91 -4.05 5.01
C ILE A 163 14.08 -5.01 6.20
N LYS A 164 13.10 -5.00 7.10
CA LYS A 164 13.07 -5.87 8.26
C LYS A 164 11.93 -6.87 8.11
N ALA A 165 12.23 -8.16 8.27
CA ALA A 165 11.23 -9.16 8.58
C ALA A 165 10.81 -8.98 10.05
N VAL A 166 9.55 -8.63 10.30
CA VAL A 166 9.07 -8.24 11.64
C VAL A 166 8.15 -9.27 12.30
N GLY A 167 7.75 -10.30 11.56
CA GLY A 167 6.94 -11.39 12.10
C GLY A 167 6.34 -12.24 10.99
N LYS A 168 5.74 -13.38 11.35
CA LYS A 168 4.96 -14.21 10.43
C LYS A 168 3.50 -14.17 10.85
N LYS A 169 2.62 -13.98 9.86
CA LYS A 169 1.16 -14.08 10.03
C LYS A 169 0.77 -15.55 10.15
N GLN A 170 -0.36 -15.81 10.80
CA GLN A 170 -0.93 -17.16 10.94
C GLN A 170 -1.53 -17.70 9.63
N GLY A 171 -1.79 -16.82 8.68
CA GLY A 171 -2.31 -17.13 7.35
C GLY A 171 -2.10 -15.97 6.39
N GLN A 172 -2.60 -16.15 5.18
CA GLN A 172 -2.66 -15.13 4.13
C GLN A 172 -3.60 -14.00 4.57
N SER A 173 -3.26 -12.78 4.17
CA SER A 173 -4.04 -11.58 4.45
C SER A 173 -4.10 -10.72 3.22
N ASP A 174 -5.25 -10.13 2.97
CA ASP A 174 -5.43 -9.07 1.97
C ASP A 174 -4.92 -7.74 2.58
N GLY A 175 -5.77 -7.02 3.31
CA GLY A 175 -5.41 -5.74 3.92
C GLY A 175 -4.61 -5.82 5.23
N LEU A 176 -3.90 -4.73 5.54
CA LEU A 176 -3.32 -4.44 6.85
C LEU A 176 -3.92 -3.12 7.37
N ALA A 177 -4.09 -2.99 8.67
CA ALA A 177 -4.48 -1.73 9.31
C ALA A 177 -3.69 -1.56 10.61
N MET A 178 -3.37 -0.32 10.98
CA MET A 178 -2.70 -0.02 12.24
C MET A 178 -3.47 1.08 12.97
N ASP A 179 -3.67 0.91 14.27
CA ASP A 179 -4.28 1.95 15.11
C ASP A 179 -3.27 3.02 15.55
N HIS A 180 -3.76 4.01 16.29
CA HIS A 180 -2.92 5.10 16.79
C HIS A 180 -1.98 4.67 17.93
N GLU A 181 -2.21 3.51 18.54
CA GLU A 181 -1.36 2.95 19.60
C GLU A 181 -0.22 2.11 19.03
N GLY A 182 -0.28 1.77 17.74
CA GLY A 182 0.71 0.97 17.03
C GLY A 182 0.36 -0.52 16.98
N ASN A 183 -0.88 -0.90 17.29
CA ASN A 183 -1.35 -2.27 17.13
C ASN A 183 -1.64 -2.54 15.65
N LEU A 184 -1.02 -3.58 15.09
CA LEU A 184 -1.24 -4.01 13.71
C LEU A 184 -2.35 -5.07 13.64
N TYR A 185 -3.33 -4.83 12.79
CA TYR A 185 -4.44 -5.72 12.49
C TYR A 185 -4.35 -6.20 11.03
N TYR A 186 -4.75 -7.44 10.81
CA TYR A 186 -4.80 -8.05 9.49
C TYR A 186 -5.87 -9.13 9.46
N GLY A 187 -6.45 -9.36 8.28
CA GLY A 187 -7.44 -10.40 8.07
C GLY A 187 -6.76 -11.77 7.92
N LEU A 188 -7.44 -12.84 8.33
CA LEU A 188 -7.03 -14.20 8.03
C LEU A 188 -7.95 -14.75 6.95
N LEU A 189 -7.42 -14.93 5.73
CA LEU A 189 -8.20 -15.45 4.60
C LEU A 189 -8.46 -16.95 4.75
N ASN A 190 -7.49 -17.68 5.30
CA ASN A 190 -7.65 -19.08 5.62
C ASN A 190 -7.83 -19.26 7.13
N ILE A 191 -8.94 -19.85 7.53
CA ILE A 191 -9.12 -20.40 8.88
C ILE A 191 -9.30 -21.89 8.67
N SER A 192 -8.23 -22.67 8.82
CA SER A 192 -8.36 -24.11 9.00
C SER A 192 -9.11 -24.33 10.32
N LYS A 193 -10.37 -24.77 10.24
CA LYS A 193 -11.05 -25.38 11.37
C LYS A 193 -10.57 -26.82 11.55
#